data_AF-A0A3D0DNH4-F1
#
_entry.id   AF-A0A3D0DNH4-F1
#
_cell.length_a   1.000
_cell.length_b   1.000
_cell.length_c   1.000
_cell.angle_alpha   90.00
_cell.angle_beta   90.00
_cell.angle_gamma   90.00
#
_symmetry.space_group_name_H-M   'P 1'
#
loop_
_entity.id
_entity.type
_entity.pdbx_description
1 polymer ?
#
loop_
_entity_poly.entity_id
_entity_poly.type
_entity_poly.pdbx_seq_one_letter_code
_entity_poly.pdbx_strand_id
1 'polypeptide(L)' 'MDTRDISFNILKRIEEEDSYVSDVLGQALTQLQFKEKRDRAFITRLVEGVTERRLSLDFLIDKFSSKTA' A
#
# COMPACT_ATOMS: atom_id res chain seq x y z
N MET A 1 -14.49 -2.28 -7.61
CA MET A 1 -13.12 -2.60 -7.14
C MET A 1 -13.00 -2.14 -5.71
N ASP A 2 -12.68 -3.06 -4.80
CA ASP A 2 -12.54 -2.76 -3.37
C ASP A 2 -11.33 -1.83 -3.13
N THR A 3 -11.45 -0.90 -2.19
CA THR A 3 -10.36 0.05 -1.86
C THR A 3 -9.14 -0.67 -1.29
N ARG A 4 -9.34 -1.83 -0.65
CA ARG A 4 -8.25 -2.70 -0.18
C ARG A 4 -7.46 -3.32 -1.33
N ASP A 5 -8.13 -3.85 -2.35
CA ASP A 5 -7.47 -4.41 -3.53
C ASP A 5 -6.63 -3.36 -4.26
N ILE A 6 -7.15 -2.14 -4.38
CA ILE A 6 -6.42 -1.02 -4.98
C ILE A 6 -5.18 -0.70 -4.16
N SER A 7 -5.32 -0.60 -2.84
CA SER A 7 -4.20 -0.30 -1.93
C SER A 7 -3.13 -1.38 -1.97
N PHE A 8 -3.52 -2.66 -2.03
CA PHE A 8 -2.60 -3.79 -2.19
C PHE A 8 -1.81 -3.69 -3.49
N ASN A 9 -2.47 -3.41 -4.62
CA ASN A 9 -1.78 -3.26 -5.91
C ASN A 9 -0.79 -2.09 -5.91
N ILE A 10 -1.12 -0.98 -5.24
CA ILE A 10 -0.19 0.15 -5.07
C ILE A 10 1.03 -0.28 -4.24
N LEU A 11 0.82 -0.92 -3.09
CA LEU A 11 1.89 -1.40 -2.22
C LEU A 11 2.80 -2.41 -2.92
N LYS A 12 2.20 -3.35 -3.66
CA LYS A 12 2.93 -4.33 -4.48
C LYS A 12 3.84 -3.64 -5.50
N ARG A 13 3.32 -2.62 -6.19
CA ARG A 13 4.07 -1.87 -7.19
C ARG A 13 5.21 -1.06 -6.56
N ILE A 14 5.00 -0.47 -5.39
CA ILE A 14 6.06 0.21 -4.62
C ILE A 14 7.20 -0.78 -4.30
N GLU A 15 6.87 -2.00 -3.89
CA GLU A 15 7.84 -3.02 -3.54
C GLU A 15 8.56 -3.62 -4.77
N GLU A 16 7.85 -3.83 -5.88
CA GLU A 16 8.41 -4.43 -7.10
C GLU A 16 9.23 -3.45 -7.95
N GLU A 17 8.85 -2.16 -7.99
CA GLU A 17 9.49 -1.15 -8.83
C GLU A 17 10.52 -0.28 -8.08
N ASP A 18 10.85 -0.61 -6.81
CA ASP A 18 11.72 0.14 -5.89
C ASP A 18 11.49 1.67 -5.97
N SER A 19 10.20 2.05 -6.08
CA SER A 19 9.77 3.39 -6.45
C SER A 19 9.29 4.16 -5.23
N TYR A 20 9.46 5.49 -5.24
CA TYR A 20 8.99 6.33 -4.15
C TYR A 20 7.46 6.25 -4.00
N VAL A 21 7.02 6.07 -2.75
CA VAL A 21 5.61 5.99 -2.37
C VAL A 21 4.80 7.17 -2.92
N SER A 22 5.36 8.38 -2.82
CA SER A 22 4.73 9.61 -3.30
C SER A 22 4.39 9.55 -4.79
N ASP A 23 5.27 8.97 -5.60
CA ASP A 23 5.15 8.97 -7.05
C ASP A 23 4.12 7.94 -7.48
N VAL A 24 4.20 6.72 -6.95
CA VAL A 24 3.25 5.64 -7.25
C VAL A 24 1.85 5.97 -6.73
N LEU A 25 1.74 6.47 -5.49
CA LEU A 25 0.47 6.86 -4.89
C LEU A 25 -0.14 8.06 -5.62
N GLY A 26 0.67 9.05 -6.00
CA GLY A 26 0.23 10.20 -6.79
C GLY A 26 -0.37 9.78 -8.12
N GLN A 27 0.34 8.94 -8.89
CA GLN A 27 -0.16 8.39 -10.16
C GLN A 27 -1.48 7.63 -9.97
N ALA A 28 -1.56 6.77 -8.94
CA ALA A 28 -2.77 6.02 -8.65
C ALA A 28 -3.94 6.93 -8.28
N LEU A 29 -3.72 7.96 -7.45
CA LEU A 29 -4.77 8.91 -7.07
C LEU A 29 -5.25 9.76 -8.24
N THR A 30 -4.38 10.11 -9.20
CA THR A 30 -4.79 10.76 -10.45
C THR A 30 -5.73 9.88 -11.27
N GLN A 31 -5.44 8.58 -11.38
CA GLN A 31 -6.33 7.63 -12.06
C GLN A 31 -7.67 7.47 -11.32
N LEU A 32 -7.67 7.62 -10.00
CA LEU A 32 -8.84 7.48 -9.13
C LEU A 32 -9.56 8.82 -8.87
N GLN A 33 -9.26 9.87 -9.64
CA GLN A 33 -9.78 11.23 -9.40
C GLN A 33 -11.32 11.31 -9.29
N PHE A 34 -12.03 10.44 -10.02
CA PHE A 34 -13.50 10.40 -10.04
C PHE A 34 -14.14 9.53 -8.95
N LYS A 35 -13.33 8.84 -8.12
CA LYS A 35 -13.87 8.09 -6.96
C LYS A 35 -14.38 9.02 -5.86
N GLU A 36 -15.05 8.46 -4.86
CA GLU A 36 -15.42 9.24 -3.68
C GLU A 36 -14.19 9.71 -2.91
N LYS A 37 -14.29 10.91 -2.31
CA LYS A 37 -13.23 11.47 -1.46
C LYS A 37 -12.84 10.53 -0.32
N ARG A 38 -13.83 9.85 0.26
CA ARG A 38 -13.64 8.88 1.35
C ARG A 38 -12.73 7.73 0.92
N ASP A 39 -12.98 7.16 -0.25
CA ASP A 39 -12.18 6.06 -0.80
C ASP A 39 -10.74 6.47 -1.05
N ARG A 40 -10.53 7.65 -1.67
CA ARG A 40 -9.19 8.18 -1.90
C ARG A 40 -8.43 8.40 -0.59
N ALA A 41 -9.08 9.01 0.40
CA ALA A 41 -8.47 9.24 1.72
C ALA A 41 -8.13 7.93 2.44
N PHE A 42 -8.99 6.91 2.33
CA PHE A 42 -8.72 5.58 2.87
C PHE A 42 -7.50 4.94 2.21
N ILE A 43 -7.44 4.96 0.87
CA ILE A 43 -6.31 4.39 0.10
C ILE A 43 -5.00 5.09 0.48
N THR A 44 -4.99 6.43 0.50
CA THR A 44 -3.84 7.23 0.91
C THR A 44 -3.35 6.78 2.29
N ARG A 45 -4.23 6.79 3.30
CA ARG A 45 -3.80 6.49 4.66
C ARG A 45 -3.33 5.04 4.84
N LEU A 46 -3.96 4.10 4.13
CA LEU A 46 -3.58 2.69 4.18
C LEU A 46 -2.20 2.45 3.57
N VAL A 47 -1.96 2.97 2.35
CA VAL A 47 -0.66 2.81 1.66
C VAL A 47 0.47 3.48 2.43
N GLU A 48 0.27 4.73 2.87
CA GLU A 48 1.27 5.46 3.66
C GLU A 48 1.51 4.77 4.99
N GLY A 49 0.45 4.37 5.70
CA GLY A 49 0.57 3.73 7.01
C GLY A 49 1.28 2.38 6.99
N VAL A 50 1.07 1.58 5.93
CA VAL A 50 1.82 0.33 5.74
C VAL A 50 3.28 0.63 5.43
N THR A 51 3.57 1.61 4.58
CA THR A 51 4.95 1.95 4.23
C THR A 51 5.72 2.52 5.42
N GLU A 52 5.12 3.44 6.18
CA GLU A 52 5.69 4.01 7.42
C GLU A 52 6.07 2.93 8.44
N ARG A 53 5.28 1.86 8.50
CA ARG A 53 5.41 0.80 9.50
C ARG A 53 6.04 -0.48 8.93
N ARG A 54 6.57 -0.46 7.71
CA ARG A 54 7.04 -1.66 6.98
C ARG A 54 7.95 -2.53 7.84
N LEU A 55 9.01 -1.95 8.42
CA LEU A 55 9.95 -2.69 9.28
C LEU A 55 9.27 -3.36 10.49
N SER A 56 8.32 -2.69 11.14
CA SER A 56 7.60 -3.25 12.28
C SER A 56 6.60 -4.33 11.87
N LEU A 57 5.94 -4.13 10.72
CA LEU A 57 5.01 -5.09 10.15
C LEU A 57 5.74 -6.35 9.69
N ASP A 58 6.85 -6.21 8.97
CA ASP A 58 7.68 -7.33 8.53
C ASP A 58 8.20 -8.13 9.71
N PHE A 59 8.73 -7.46 10.74
CA PHE A 59 9.16 -8.11 11.98
C PHE A 59 8.03 -8.88 12.66
N LEU A 60 6.81 -8.33 12.69
CA LEU A 60 5.66 -9.00 13.29
C LEU A 60 5.20 -10.19 12.44
N ILE A 61 5.13 -10.03 11.12
CA ILE A 61 4.75 -11.07 10.17
C ILE A 61 5.72 -12.24 10.24
N ASP A 62 7.03 -11.96 10.32
CA ASP A 62 8.08 -12.99 10.41
C ASP A 62 7.89 -13.92 11.63
N LYS A 63 7.35 -13.41 12.74
CA LYS A 63 7.05 -14.24 13.93
C LYS A 63 5.95 -15.29 13.71
N PHE A 64 5.07 -15.08 12.74
CA PHE A 64 3.96 -15.98 12.42
C PHE A 64 4.13 -16.67 11.07
N SER A 65 5.03 -16.15 10.23
CA SER A 65 5.44 -16.76 8.99
C SER A 65 6.42 -17.88 9.32
N SER A 66 5.91 -19.10 9.54
CA SER A 66 6.77 -20.28 9.67
C SER A 66 7.54 -20.47 8.36
N LYS A 67 8.78 -19.96 8.28
CA LYS A 67 9.76 -20.55 7.38
C LYS A 67 10.15 -21.90 7.98
N THR A 68 9.28 -22.89 7.80
CA THR A 68 9.71 -24.28 7.79
C THR A 68 10.56 -24.43 6.52
N ALA A 69 11.85 -24.17 6.69
CA ALA A 69 12.88 -24.69 5.81
C ALA A 69 13.15 -26.15 6.15
#